data_AF-W2ZVS2-F1
#
_entry.id   AF-W2ZVS2-F1
#
_cell.length_a   1.000
_cell.length_b   1.000
_cell.length_c   1.000
_cell.angle_alpha   90.00
_cell.angle_beta   90.00
_cell.angle_gamma   90.00
#
_symmetry.space_group_name_H-M   'P 1'
#
loop_
_entity.id
_entity.type
_entity.pdbx_description
1 polymer ?
#
loop_
_entity_poly.entity_id
_entity_poly.type
_entity_poly.pdbx_seq_one_letter_code
_entity_poly.pdbx_strand_id
1 'polypeptide(L)' 'MAVADVGTIRDACVTNQTRGKYKSSLNGIAKWIRKELAKVDHNADRIYGCSGELNLMEFTPPYFEQFLVYKSRDVKLGH' A
#
# COMPACT_ATOMS: atom_id res chain seq x y z
N MET A 1 -21.61 -13.72 -18.91
CA MET A 1 -20.74 -12.66 -18.34
C MET A 1 -19.32 -13.13 -18.49
N ALA A 2 -18.51 -12.49 -19.33
CA ALA A 2 -17.09 -12.80 -19.41
C ALA A 2 -16.47 -12.38 -18.06
N VAL A 3 -15.92 -13.34 -17.32
CA VAL A 3 -15.09 -13.03 -16.17
C VAL A 3 -13.92 -12.21 -16.69
N ALA A 4 -13.84 -10.95 -16.27
CA ALA A 4 -12.69 -10.12 -16.62
C ALA A 4 -11.44 -10.85 -16.12
N ASP A 5 -10.45 -10.98 -17.01
CA ASP A 5 -9.18 -11.61 -16.67
C ASP A 5 -8.57 -10.92 -15.45
N VAL A 6 -8.03 -11.70 -14.51
CA VAL A 6 -7.45 -11.19 -13.26
C VAL A 6 -6.36 -10.14 -13.55
N GLY A 7 -5.61 -10.31 -14.64
CA GLY A 7 -4.63 -9.35 -15.11
C GLY A 7 -5.27 -8.01 -15.51
N THR A 8 -6.38 -8.04 -16.24
CA THR A 8 -7.11 -6.83 -16.64
C THR A 8 -7.69 -6.08 -15.45
N ILE A 9 -8.25 -6.79 -14.46
CA ILE A 9 -8.77 -6.16 -13.23
C ILE A 9 -7.62 -5.51 -12.45
N ARG A 10 -6.49 -6.21 -12.31
CA ARG A 10 -5.32 -5.67 -11.62
C ARG A 10 -4.78 -4.42 -12.31
N ASP A 11 -4.65 -4.44 -13.64
CA ASP A 11 -4.16 -3.31 -14.42
C ASP A 11 -5.01 -2.06 -14.19
N ALA A 12 -6.34 -2.20 -14.30
CA ALA A 12 -7.29 -1.12 -14.03
C ALA A 12 -7.13 -0.50 -12.62
N CYS A 13 -6.87 -1.34 -11.62
CA CYS A 13 -6.66 -0.94 -10.23
C CYS A 13 -5.34 -0.20 -10.00
N VAL A 14 -4.29 -0.47 -10.80
CA VAL A 14 -2.97 0.17 -10.65
C VAL A 14 -2.74 1.34 -11.61
N THR A 15 -3.71 1.65 -12.49
CA THR A 15 -3.64 2.83 -13.37
C THR A 15 -3.37 4.13 -12.60
N ASN A 16 -2.71 5.08 -13.26
CA ASN A 16 -2.46 6.42 -12.69
C ASN A 16 -3.74 7.13 -12.23
N GLN A 17 -4.85 6.93 -12.94
CA GLN A 17 -6.14 7.48 -12.55
C GLN A 17 -6.61 6.92 -11.20
N THR A 18 -6.57 5.60 -11.03
CA THR A 18 -6.96 4.95 -9.77
C THR A 18 -6.00 5.31 -8.65
N ARG A 19 -4.69 5.32 -8.90
CA ARG A 19 -3.66 5.81 -7.95
C ARG A 19 -3.96 7.24 -7.49
N GLY A 20 -4.34 8.13 -8.41
CA GLY A 20 -4.73 9.50 -8.09
C GLY A 20 -5.91 9.58 -7.12
N LYS A 21 -6.95 8.76 -7.32
CA LYS A 21 -8.11 8.69 -6.42
C LYS A 21 -7.73 8.24 -5.01
N TYR A 22 -6.78 7.31 -4.87
CA TYR A 22 -6.32 6.79 -3.59
C TYR A 22 -5.06 7.45 -3.05
N LYS A 23 -4.62 8.60 -3.61
CA LYS A 23 -3.37 9.26 -3.27
C LYS A 23 -3.18 9.49 -1.75
N SER A 24 -4.22 9.93 -1.05
CA SER A 24 -4.15 10.16 0.40
C SER A 24 -3.89 8.85 1.16
N SER A 25 -4.63 7.78 0.84
CA SER A 25 -4.45 6.46 1.44
C SER A 25 -3.06 5.89 1.15
N LEU A 26 -2.59 6.00 -0.10
CA LEU A 26 -1.26 5.56 -0.51
C LEU A 26 -0.16 6.33 0.23
N ASN A 27 -0.30 7.64 0.41
CA ASN A 27 0.62 8.44 1.22
C ASN A 27 0.64 7.98 2.69
N GLY A 28 -0.52 7.64 3.26
CA GLY A 28 -0.61 7.09 4.61
C GLY A 28 0.14 5.77 4.76
N ILE A 29 -0.04 4.86 3.81
CA ILE A 29 0.69 3.58 3.75
C ILE A 29 2.19 3.83 3.59
N ALA A 30 2.61 4.72 2.68
CA ALA A 30 4.01 5.06 2.46
C ALA A 30 4.67 5.64 3.72
N LYS A 31 3.95 6.49 4.47
CA LYS A 31 4.44 7.03 5.74
C LYS A 31 4.58 5.93 6.79
N TRP A 32 3.62 5.02 6.87
CA TRP A 32 3.68 3.87 7.77
C TRP A 32 4.85 2.94 7.44
N ILE A 33 5.10 2.64 6.17
CA ILE A 33 6.22 1.78 5.75
C ILE A 33 7.55 2.36 6.25
N ARG A 34 7.81 3.65 5.98
CA ARG A 34 9.05 4.33 6.42
C ARG A 34 9.19 4.39 7.94
N LYS A 35 8.08 4.58 8.65
CA LYS A 35 8.11 4.83 10.10
C LYS A 35 8.12 3.53 10.91
N GLU A 36 7.39 2.51 10.49
CA GLU A 36 7.15 1.32 11.30
C GLU A 36 7.65 0.05 10.62
N LEU A 37 7.34 -0.17 9.34
CA LEU A 37 7.76 -1.40 8.65
C LEU A 37 9.29 -1.46 8.52
N ALA A 38 9.95 -0.33 8.21
CA ALA A 38 11.41 -0.24 8.11
C ALA A 38 12.16 -0.54 9.41
N LYS A 39 11.48 -0.54 10.57
CA LYS A 39 12.06 -0.97 11.85
C LYS A 39 12.16 -2.49 11.97
N VAL A 40 11.35 -3.23 11.22
CA VAL A 40 11.22 -4.69 11.28
C VAL A 40 11.80 -5.34 10.03
N ASP A 41 11.51 -4.79 8.85
CA ASP A 41 12.10 -5.16 7.57
C ASP A 41 13.12 -4.10 7.15
N HIS A 42 14.40 -4.37 7.38
CA HIS A 42 15.51 -3.48 6.99
C HIS A 42 15.62 -3.29 5.47
N ASN A 43 14.92 -4.10 4.67
CA ASN A 43 14.85 -3.98 3.22
C ASN A 43 13.45 -3.51 2.76
N ALA A 44 12.75 -2.71 3.58
CA ALA A 44 11.48 -2.10 3.21
C ALA A 44 11.59 -1.12 2.02
N ASP A 45 12.80 -0.66 1.69
CA ASP A 45 13.04 0.24 0.55
C ASP A 45 12.67 -0.41 -0.80
N ARG A 46 12.75 -1.74 -0.90
CA ARG A 46 12.34 -2.52 -2.09
C ARG A 46 10.88 -2.28 -2.50
N ILE A 47 10.03 -1.86 -1.56
CA ILE A 47 8.60 -1.61 -1.78
C ILE A 47 8.39 -0.30 -2.56
N TYR A 48 9.42 0.55 -2.66
CA TYR A 48 9.39 1.76 -3.47
C TYR A 48 9.98 1.49 -4.86
N GLY A 49 9.29 1.99 -5.89
CA GLY A 49 9.85 2.02 -7.24
C GLY A 49 10.87 3.15 -7.41
N CYS A 50 11.56 3.20 -8.56
CA CYS A 50 12.57 4.22 -8.85
C CYS A 50 12.07 5.67 -8.70
N SER A 51 10.78 5.92 -8.92
CA SER A 51 10.15 7.25 -8.75
C SER A 51 9.86 7.62 -7.28
N GLY A 52 10.20 6.76 -6.33
CA GLY A 52 9.90 6.94 -4.89
C GLY A 52 8.43 6.71 -4.51
N GLU A 53 7.60 6.27 -5.45
CA GLU A 53 6.22 5.84 -5.23
C GLU A 53 6.14 4.37 -4.84
N LEU A 54 5.06 3.98 -4.15
CA LEU A 54 4.83 2.59 -3.79
C LEU A 54 4.71 1.73 -5.05
N ASN A 55 5.53 0.69 -5.11
CA ASN A 55 5.40 -0.38 -6.08
C ASN A 55 4.25 -1.30 -5.64
N LEU A 56 3.07 -1.10 -6.23
CA LEU A 56 1.87 -1.87 -5.91
C LEU A 56 1.95 -3.34 -6.35
N MET A 57 2.97 -3.72 -7.12
CA MET A 57 3.23 -5.13 -7.44
C MET A 57 3.95 -5.84 -6.30
N GLU A 58 4.82 -5.14 -5.58
CA GLU A 58 5.56 -5.67 -4.42
C GLU A 58 4.74 -5.53 -3.12
N PHE A 59 3.80 -4.58 -3.09
CA PHE A 59 2.88 -4.40 -1.97
C PHE A 59 1.80 -5.49 -1.95
N THR A 60 2.09 -6.57 -1.25
CA THR A 60 1.20 -7.74 -1.10
C THR A 60 0.11 -7.53 -0.04
N PRO A 61 -0.99 -8.31 -0.07
CA PRO A 61 -2.07 -8.22 0.92
C PRO A 61 -1.63 -8.29 2.41
N PRO A 62 -0.64 -9.12 2.80
CA PRO A 62 -0.15 -9.15 4.18
C PRO A 62 0.39 -7.80 4.69
N TYR A 63 1.03 -6.99 3.84
CA TYR A 63 1.47 -5.65 4.24
C TYR A 63 0.27 -4.73 4.50
N PHE A 64 -0.81 -4.89 3.74
CA PHE A 64 -2.04 -4.14 3.97
C PHE A 64 -2.69 -4.50 5.30
N GLU A 65 -2.74 -5.78 5.66
CA GLU A 65 -3.27 -6.23 6.96
C GLU A 65 -2.46 -5.65 8.13
N GLN A 66 -1.12 -5.66 8.04
CA GLN A 66 -0.25 -5.04 9.04
C GLN A 66 -0.52 -3.53 9.17
N PHE A 67 -0.73 -2.83 8.05
CA PHE A 67 -1.11 -1.43 8.05
C PHE A 67 -2.46 -1.19 8.74
N LEU A 68 -3.46 -2.04 8.49
CA LEU A 68 -4.77 -1.93 9.16
C LEU A 68 -4.65 -2.14 10.68
N VAL A 69 -3.86 -3.13 11.10
CA VAL A 69 -3.57 -3.35 12.53
C VAL A 69 -2.92 -2.12 13.14
N TYR A 70 -1.91 -1.54 12.48
CA TYR A 70 -1.27 -0.29 12.94
C TYR A 70 -2.29 0.85 13.10
N LYS A 71 -3.11 1.10 12.07
CA LYS A 71 -4.16 2.14 12.12
C LYS A 71 -5.15 1.91 13.26
N SER A 72 -5.54 0.67 13.51
CA SER A 72 -6.50 0.34 14.57
C SER A 72 -5.96 0.63 15.98
N ARG A 73 -4.63 0.54 16.17
CA ARG A 73 -3.96 0.87 17.44
C ARG A 73 -3.88 2.38 17.64
N ASP A 74 -3.63 3.13 16.58
CA ASP A 74 -3.61 4.60 16.60
C ASP A 74 -4.99 5.18 16.97
N VAL A 75 -6.07 4.60 16.42
CA VAL A 75 -7.46 4.97 16.76
C VAL A 75 -7.82 4.66 18.21
N LYS A 76 -7.25 3.59 18.81
CA LYS A 76 -7.52 3.21 20.20
C LYS A 76 -6.79 4.10 21.23
N LEU A 77 -5.77 4.85 20.83
CA LEU A 77 -5.02 5.77 21.69
C LEU A 77 -5.55 7.22 21.63
N GLY A 78 -6.54 7.47 20.79
CA GLY A 78 -7.16 8.79 20.58
C GLY A 78 -8.52 8.99 21.26
N HIS A 79 -8.76 8.36 22.42
CA HIS A 79 -9.92 8.61 23.27
C HIS A 79 -9.52 8.70 24.74
#